data_AF-A0A1S2ND61-F1
#
_entry.id   AF-A0A1S2ND61-F1
#
_cell.length_a   1.000
_cell.length_b   1.000
_cell.length_c   1.000
_cell.angle_alpha   90.00
_cell.angle_beta   90.00
_cell.angle_gamma   90.00
#
_symmetry.space_group_name_H-M   'P 1'
#
loop_
_entity.id
_entity.type
_entity.pdbx_description
1 polymer ?
#
loop_
_entity_poly.entity_id
_entity_poly.type
_entity_poly.pdbx_seq_one_letter_code
_entity_poly.pdbx_strand_id
1 'polypeptide(L)'
;MQGKLNGHSFQATLEPDGQLSHWFKVPAALMKKAGVAIGDTVTLEASPTPTELEPPVPPEFNEVLDASPPARETWDATTTIARIDWVHWIESAKQAKTRMSRVADAGDMLAAGKKRVCCFDPSGFYSKSLKPPREAT
;
A
#
# COMPACT_ATOMS: atom_id res chain seq x y z
N MET A 1 9.05 5.12 -4.64
CA MET A 1 9.93 5.50 -5.78
C MET A 1 9.70 6.94 -6.18
N GLN A 2 10.68 7.54 -6.87
CA GLN A 2 10.56 8.85 -7.50
C GLN A 2 10.92 8.77 -8.98
N GLY A 3 10.29 9.60 -9.81
CA GLY A 3 10.45 9.50 -11.25
C GLY A 3 9.94 10.70 -12.03
N LYS A 4 10.05 10.61 -13.35
CA LYS A 4 9.47 11.55 -14.30
C LYS A 4 8.71 10.81 -15.40
N LEU A 5 7.54 11.34 -15.75
CA LEU A 5 6.75 10.87 -16.90
C LEU A 5 6.71 12.01 -17.92
N ASN A 6 7.32 11.79 -19.10
CA ASN A 6 7.53 12.84 -20.11
C ASN A 6 8.12 14.14 -19.49
N GLY A 7 9.11 14.00 -18.61
CA GLY A 7 9.74 15.13 -17.92
C GLY A 7 8.99 15.66 -16.68
N HIS A 8 7.76 15.22 -16.42
CA HIS A 8 6.99 15.66 -15.25
C HIS A 8 7.24 14.77 -14.04
N SER A 9 7.81 15.37 -12.98
CA SER A 9 8.14 14.67 -11.75
C SER A 9 6.92 14.11 -11.02
N PHE A 10 7.08 12.93 -10.44
CA PHE A 10 6.12 12.28 -9.57
C PHE A 10 6.81 11.40 -8.52
N GLN A 11 6.06 11.02 -7.49
CA GLN A 11 6.42 9.98 -6.53
C GLN A 11 5.27 9.00 -6.42
N ALA A 12 5.58 7.73 -6.21
CA ALA A 12 4.58 6.68 -5.99
C ALA A 12 5.18 5.51 -5.22
N THR A 13 4.34 4.79 -4.51
CA THR A 13 4.65 3.45 -3.99
C THR A 13 4.46 2.44 -5.11
N LEU A 14 5.36 1.47 -5.20
CA LEU A 14 5.24 0.34 -6.11
C LEU A 14 4.47 -0.76 -5.38
N GLU A 15 3.33 -1.13 -5.94
CA GLU A 15 2.45 -2.15 -5.40
C GLU A 15 2.82 -3.52 -5.97
N PRO A 16 2.84 -4.59 -5.15
CA PRO A 16 3.08 -5.94 -5.66
C PRO A 16 1.97 -6.37 -6.62
N ASP A 17 2.34 -7.01 -7.72
CA ASP A 17 1.40 -7.44 -8.75
C ASP A 17 0.88 -8.88 -8.57
N GLY A 18 1.38 -9.60 -7.56
CA GLY A 18 1.08 -11.01 -7.31
C GLY A 18 1.78 -11.98 -8.28
N GLN A 19 2.70 -11.49 -9.10
CA GLN A 19 3.45 -12.21 -10.14
C GLN A 19 4.96 -11.93 -10.05
N LEU A 20 5.46 -11.67 -8.83
CA LEU A 20 6.88 -11.37 -8.55
C LEU A 20 7.38 -10.08 -9.23
N SER A 21 6.48 -9.16 -9.57
CA SER A 21 6.80 -7.82 -10.05
C SER A 21 5.93 -6.77 -9.34
N HIS A 22 5.96 -5.53 -9.82
CA HIS A 22 5.25 -4.41 -9.23
C HIS A 22 4.54 -3.56 -10.27
N TRP A 23 3.55 -2.82 -9.83
CA TRP A 23 2.82 -1.84 -10.62
C TRP A 23 2.60 -0.55 -9.82
N PHE A 24 2.23 0.53 -10.49
CA PHE A 24 1.66 1.70 -9.82
C PHE A 24 0.59 2.30 -10.71
N LYS A 25 -0.37 2.98 -10.10
CA LYS A 25 -1.37 3.75 -10.86
C LYS A 25 -0.75 5.08 -11.29
N VAL A 26 -0.80 5.38 -12.59
CA VAL A 26 -0.52 6.74 -13.08
C VAL A 26 -1.74 7.62 -12.75
N PRO A 27 -1.63 8.61 -11.85
CA PRO A 27 -2.78 9.41 -11.47
C PRO A 27 -3.27 10.27 -12.65
N ALA A 28 -4.59 10.48 -12.77
CA ALA A 28 -5.16 11.31 -13.83
C ALA A 28 -4.58 12.74 -13.86
N ALA A 29 -4.22 13.29 -12.69
CA ALA A 29 -3.56 14.57 -12.59
C ALA A 29 -2.15 14.57 -13.24
N LEU A 30 -1.40 13.47 -13.10
CA LEU A 30 -0.09 13.31 -13.75
C LEU A 30 -0.27 13.16 -15.26
N MET A 31 -1.25 12.35 -15.71
CA MET A 31 -1.56 12.20 -17.13
C MET A 31 -1.91 13.55 -17.77
N LYS A 32 -2.81 14.32 -17.14
CA LYS A 32 -3.20 15.67 -17.59
C LYS A 32 -2.01 16.61 -17.65
N LYS A 33 -1.15 16.58 -16.62
CA LYS A 33 0.03 17.45 -16.55
C LYS A 33 1.06 17.12 -17.63
N ALA A 34 1.21 15.83 -17.95
CA ALA A 34 2.12 15.34 -18.99
C ALA A 34 1.51 15.36 -20.40
N GLY A 35 0.23 15.71 -20.55
CA GLY A 35 -0.45 15.75 -21.83
C GLY A 35 -0.57 14.38 -22.50
N VAL A 36 -0.70 13.31 -21.72
CA VAL A 36 -0.77 11.92 -22.21
C VAL A 36 -2.16 11.31 -22.02
N ALA A 37 -2.53 10.43 -22.93
CA ALA A 37 -3.73 9.61 -22.93
C ALA A 37 -3.39 8.12 -22.80
N ILE A 38 -4.42 7.30 -22.57
CA ILE A 38 -4.29 5.84 -22.62
C ILE A 38 -3.92 5.45 -24.06
N GLY A 39 -2.92 4.58 -24.21
CA GLY A 39 -2.38 4.15 -25.50
C GLY A 39 -1.16 4.93 -25.98
N ASP A 40 -0.82 6.05 -25.33
CA ASP A 40 0.36 6.83 -25.68
C ASP A 40 1.65 6.14 -25.22
N THR A 41 2.69 6.23 -26.04
CA THR A 41 4.06 5.89 -25.64
C THR A 41 4.64 7.05 -24.83
N VAL A 42 5.22 6.74 -23.67
CA VAL A 42 5.81 7.73 -22.76
C VAL A 42 7.26 7.39 -22.43
N THR A 43 8.05 8.40 -22.07
CA THR A 43 9.36 8.20 -21.43
C THR A 43 9.17 8.19 -19.92
N LEU A 44 9.60 7.09 -19.29
CA LEU A 44 9.57 6.89 -17.84
C LEU A 44 10.99 6.86 -17.29
N GLU A 45 11.28 7.79 -16.38
CA GLU A 45 12.46 7.72 -15.51
C GLU A 45 12.01 7.29 -14.12
N ALA A 46 12.69 6.33 -13.50
CA ALA A 46 12.39 5.86 -12.15
C ALA A 46 13.66 5.57 -11.35
N SER A 47 13.64 5.91 -10.07
CA SER A 47 14.71 5.65 -9.12
C SER A 47 14.15 5.38 -7.71
N PRO A 48 14.90 4.66 -6.86
CA PRO A 48 14.59 4.58 -5.44
C PRO A 48 14.51 5.99 -4.84
N THR A 49 13.55 6.19 -3.94
CA THR A 49 13.44 7.45 -3.20
C THR A 49 14.05 7.27 -1.82
N PRO A 50 14.78 8.26 -1.28
CA PRO A 50 15.35 8.17 0.07
C PRO A 50 14.27 8.23 1.16
N THR A 51 13.06 8.68 0.84
CA THR A 51 11.94 8.82 1.78
C THR A 51 10.84 7.84 1.41
N GLU A 52 10.60 6.84 2.25
CA GLU A 52 9.49 5.91 2.07
C GLU A 52 8.16 6.65 2.29
N LEU A 53 7.17 6.39 1.43
CA LEU A 53 5.85 7.00 1.55
C LEU A 53 5.01 6.20 2.56
N GLU A 54 4.46 6.90 3.55
CA GLU A 54 3.52 6.28 4.49
C GLU A 54 2.26 5.80 3.77
N PRO A 55 1.75 4.60 4.07
CA PRO A 55 0.53 4.11 3.48
C PRO A 55 -0.69 4.88 4.02
N PRO A 56 -1.74 5.06 3.22
CA PRO A 56 -3.02 5.52 3.74
C PRO A 56 -3.59 4.48 4.72
N VAL A 57 -3.85 4.90 5.95
CA VAL A 57 -4.44 4.02 6.98
C VAL A 57 -5.97 4.01 6.80
N PRO A 58 -6.61 2.83 6.68
CA PRO A 58 -8.06 2.73 6.62
C PRO A 58 -8.72 3.41 7.84
N PRO A 59 -9.80 4.21 7.68
CA PRO A 59 -10.43 4.92 8.78
C PRO A 59 -10.83 4.01 9.95
N GLU A 60 -11.39 2.84 9.65
CA GLU A 60 -11.79 1.86 10.66
C GLU A 60 -10.60 1.32 11.47
N PHE A 61 -9.41 1.27 10.85
CA PHE A 61 -8.20 0.84 11.55
C PHE A 61 -7.63 1.98 12.41
N ASN A 62 -7.70 3.22 11.93
CA ASN A 62 -7.30 4.36 12.72
C ASN A 62 -8.16 4.51 13.99
N GLU A 63 -9.47 4.25 13.91
CA GLU A 63 -10.37 4.22 15.07
C GLU A 63 -9.93 3.18 16.12
N VAL A 64 -9.52 1.98 15.69
CA VAL A 64 -9.00 0.95 16.60
C VAL A 64 -7.67 1.37 17.25
N LEU A 65 -6.78 2.01 16.49
CA LEU A 65 -5.52 2.53 17.03
C LEU A 65 -5.77 3.65 18.05
N ASP A 66 -6.69 4.57 17.75
CA ASP A 66 -7.04 5.68 18.64
C ASP A 66 -7.72 5.18 19.93
N ALA A 67 -8.46 4.07 19.87
CA ALA A 67 -9.09 3.45 21.04
C ALA A 67 -8.12 2.64 21.92
N SER A 68 -6.89 2.35 21.46
CA SER A 68 -5.94 1.50 22.16
C SER A 68 -4.53 2.12 22.20
N PRO A 69 -4.18 2.83 23.29
CA PRO A 69 -2.85 3.42 23.45
C PRO A 69 -1.68 2.44 23.26
N PRO A 70 -1.72 1.19 23.77
CA PRO A 70 -0.66 0.21 23.53
C PRO A 70 -0.51 -0.19 22.05
N ALA A 71 -1.63 -0.27 21.31
CA ALA A 71 -1.59 -0.56 19.89
C ALA A 71 -1.00 0.61 19.10
N ARG A 72 -1.38 1.85 19.44
CA ARG A 72 -0.83 3.07 18.84
C ARG A 72 0.67 3.20 19.06
N GLU A 73 1.14 2.97 20.30
CA GLU A 73 2.57 3.00 20.61
C GLU A 73 3.36 1.99 19.75
N THR A 74 2.85 0.76 19.65
CA THR A 74 3.49 -0.27 18.82
C THR A 74 3.48 0.10 17.34
N TRP A 75 2.35 0.61 16.83
CA TRP A 75 2.19 1.09 15.45
C TRP A 75 3.19 2.21 15.10
N ASP A 76 3.29 3.21 15.97
CA ASP A 76 4.20 4.35 15.78
C ASP A 76 5.66 3.90 15.82
N ALA A 77 5.97 2.85 16.59
CA ALA A 77 7.30 2.24 16.66
C ALA A 77 7.63 1.24 15.52
N THR A 78 6.72 1.04 14.55
CA THR A 78 6.99 0.21 13.36
C THR A 78 7.69 0.98 12.25
N THR A 79 8.28 0.27 11.28
CA THR A 79 8.83 0.85 10.06
C THR A 79 7.74 1.13 9.03
N THR A 80 7.96 2.05 8.10
CA THR A 80 6.99 2.35 7.03
C THR A 80 6.63 1.09 6.22
N ILE A 81 7.61 0.25 5.84
CA ILE A 81 7.34 -1.04 5.20
C ILE A 81 6.45 -1.98 6.04
N ALA A 82 6.57 -1.96 7.37
CA ALA A 82 5.72 -2.77 8.24
C ALA A 82 4.29 -2.23 8.28
N ARG A 83 4.12 -0.90 8.24
CA ARG A 83 2.79 -0.27 8.11
C ARG A 83 2.15 -0.61 6.77
N ILE A 84 2.93 -0.62 5.69
CA ILE A 84 2.46 -1.07 4.36
C ILE A 84 1.98 -2.52 4.43
N ASP A 85 2.77 -3.42 5.03
CA ASP A 85 2.38 -4.83 5.20
C ASP A 85 1.07 -4.98 5.98
N TRP A 86 0.89 -4.21 7.07
CA TRP A 86 -0.35 -4.22 7.85
C TRP A 86 -1.56 -3.75 7.03
N VAL A 87 -1.43 -2.64 6.30
CA VAL A 87 -2.50 -2.11 5.45
C VAL A 87 -2.84 -3.10 4.34
N HIS A 88 -1.85 -3.65 3.64
CA HIS A 88 -2.08 -4.67 2.60
C HIS A 88 -2.72 -5.94 3.16
N TRP A 89 -2.34 -6.37 4.35
CA TRP A 89 -2.98 -7.51 4.99
C TRP A 89 -4.45 -7.22 5.29
N ILE A 90 -4.79 -6.04 5.82
CA ILE A 90 -6.17 -5.65 6.06
C ILE A 90 -6.97 -5.57 4.75
N GLU A 91 -6.45 -4.88 3.74
CA GLU A 91 -7.15 -4.58 2.50
C GLU A 91 -7.26 -5.78 1.54
N SER A 92 -6.37 -6.76 1.65
CA SER A 92 -6.47 -7.99 0.85
C SER A 92 -7.72 -8.82 1.17
N ALA A 93 -8.41 -8.54 2.29
CA ALA A 93 -9.72 -9.09 2.59
C ALA A 93 -10.82 -8.42 1.74
N LYS A 94 -11.23 -9.09 0.66
CA LYS A 94 -12.27 -8.60 -0.27
C LYS A 94 -13.67 -8.47 0.35
N GLN A 95 -13.97 -9.27 1.37
CA GLN A 95 -15.25 -9.21 2.07
C GLN A 95 -15.18 -8.23 3.24
N ALA A 96 -16.13 -7.30 3.33
CA ALA A 96 -16.17 -6.29 4.38
C ALA A 96 -16.12 -6.90 5.79
N LYS A 97 -16.86 -8.01 6.02
CA LYS A 97 -16.84 -8.74 7.29
C LYS A 97 -15.44 -9.23 7.66
N THR A 98 -14.73 -9.85 6.72
CA THR A 98 -13.36 -10.34 6.95
C THR A 98 -12.38 -9.19 7.15
N ARG A 99 -12.54 -8.08 6.43
CA ARG A 99 -11.73 -6.88 6.61
C ARG A 99 -11.89 -6.30 8.03
N MET A 100 -13.12 -6.16 8.52
CA MET A 100 -13.37 -5.71 9.90
C MET A 100 -12.76 -6.66 10.94
N SER A 101 -12.83 -7.98 10.72
CA SER A 101 -12.15 -8.96 11.59
C SER A 101 -10.64 -8.71 11.62
N ARG A 102 -10.00 -8.51 10.47
CA ARG A 102 -8.56 -8.22 10.39
C ARG A 102 -8.19 -6.90 11.05
N VAL A 103 -9.05 -5.89 10.99
CA VAL A 103 -8.86 -4.61 11.68
C VAL A 103 -8.84 -4.81 13.20
N ALA A 104 -9.78 -5.58 13.74
CA ALA A 104 -9.79 -5.93 15.16
C ALA A 104 -8.54 -6.75 15.54
N ASP A 105 -8.23 -7.80 14.77
CA ASP A 105 -7.06 -8.65 14.98
C ASP A 105 -5.75 -7.84 14.94
N ALA A 106 -5.64 -6.87 14.03
CA ALA A 106 -4.49 -5.97 13.94
C ALA A 106 -4.33 -5.13 15.21
N GLY A 107 -5.44 -4.57 15.72
CA GLY A 107 -5.46 -3.86 16.99
C GLY A 107 -4.95 -4.71 18.15
N ASP A 108 -5.46 -5.93 18.29
CA ASP A 108 -5.07 -6.86 19.35
C ASP A 108 -3.60 -7.28 19.23
N MET A 109 -3.14 -7.57 18.01
CA MET A 109 -1.75 -7.95 17.75
C MET A 109 -0.77 -6.81 18.04
N LEU A 110 -1.12 -5.58 17.65
CA LEU A 110 -0.32 -4.40 17.94
C LEU A 110 -0.32 -4.07 19.44
N ALA A 111 -1.47 -4.18 20.12
CA ALA A 111 -1.54 -4.01 21.56
C ALA A 111 -0.67 -5.03 22.32
N ALA A 112 -0.53 -6.23 21.76
CA ALA A 112 0.39 -7.26 22.25
C ALA A 112 1.86 -7.06 21.83
N GLY A 113 2.21 -5.93 21.20
CA GLY A 113 3.59 -5.58 20.84
C GLY A 113 4.09 -6.17 19.52
N LYS A 114 3.23 -6.78 18.70
CA LYS A 114 3.65 -7.36 17.41
C LYS A 114 3.86 -6.26 16.36
N LYS A 115 5.11 -5.96 16.04
CA LYS A 115 5.50 -4.94 15.05
C LYS A 115 5.33 -5.35 13.59
N ARG A 116 5.10 -6.64 13.32
CA ARG A 116 4.89 -7.17 11.97
C ARG A 116 3.65 -8.07 11.97
N VAL A 117 2.90 -8.02 10.89
CA VAL A 117 1.86 -9.00 10.61
C VAL A 117 2.49 -10.38 10.44
N CYS A 118 1.87 -11.42 11.01
CA CYS A 118 2.34 -12.80 10.93
C CYS A 118 1.62 -13.55 9.82
N CYS A 119 2.32 -14.46 9.14
CA CYS A 119 1.80 -15.28 8.05
C CYS A 119 1.17 -14.50 6.88
N PHE A 120 1.63 -13.26 6.64
CA PHE A 120 1.32 -12.50 5.43
C PHE A 120 2.44 -12.66 4.41
N ASP A 121 2.07 -12.82 3.14
CA ASP A 121 2.98 -12.87 2.00
C ASP A 121 2.96 -11.50 1.31
N PRO A 122 3.98 -10.63 1.54
CA PRO A 122 4.01 -9.28 0.97
C PRO A 122 4.08 -9.28 -0.56
N SER A 123 4.53 -10.37 -1.18
CA SER A 123 4.58 -10.48 -2.63
C SER A 123 3.20 -10.72 -3.25
N GLY A 124 2.24 -11.20 -2.46
CA GLY A 124 0.95 -11.68 -2.95
C GLY A 124 1.02 -12.92 -3.85
N PHE A 125 2.22 -13.43 -4.20
CA PHE A 125 2.42 -14.49 -5.18
C PHE A 125 1.94 -15.85 -4.68
N TYR A 126 2.21 -16.20 -3.43
CA TYR A 126 1.80 -17.48 -2.86
C TYR A 126 0.37 -17.40 -2.33
N SER A 127 -0.01 -16.26 -1.76
CA SER A 127 -1.36 -16.05 -1.22
C SER A 127 -2.43 -15.74 -2.29
N LYS A 128 -2.03 -15.34 -3.51
CA LYS A 128 -2.91 -14.87 -4.59
C LYS A 128 -3.87 -13.74 -4.15
N SER A 129 -3.43 -12.97 -3.16
CA SER A 129 -4.26 -11.98 -2.46
C SER A 129 -4.12 -10.57 -3.05
N LEU A 130 -3.02 -10.28 -3.73
CA LEU A 130 -2.70 -8.99 -4.35
C LEU A 130 -2.65 -9.14 -5.88
N LYS A 131 -3.15 -8.13 -6.60
CA LYS A 131 -3.13 -8.07 -8.06
C LYS A 131 -3.34 -6.63 -8.54
N PRO A 132 -2.82 -6.27 -9.72
CA PRO A 132 -3.14 -4.97 -10.31
C PRO A 132 -4.65 -4.86 -10.63
N PRO A 133 -5.18 -3.63 -10.66
CA PRO A 133 -6.50 -3.35 -11.19
C PRO A 133 -6.57 -3.73 -12.66
N ARG A 134 -7.78 -3.83 -13.19
CA ARG A 134 -7.96 -3.99 -14.64
C ARG A 134 -7.35 -2.79 -15.34
N GLU A 135 -6.58 -3.06 -16.40
CA GLU A 135 -6.02 -2.05 -17.27
C GLU A 135 -7.13 -1.13 -17.80
N ALA A 136 -6.84 0.17 -17.83
CA ALA A 136 -7.75 1.14 -18.41
C ALA A 136 -7.74 0.97 -19.93
N THR A 137 -8.93 0.89 -20.52
CA THR A 137 -9.15 0.84 -21.98
C THR A 137 -9.40 2.22 -22.54
#